data_AF-A0A350DN71-F1
#
_entry.id   AF-A0A350DN71-F1
#
_cell.length_a   1.000
_cell.length_b   1.000
_cell.length_c   1.000
_cell.angle_alpha   90.00
_cell.angle_beta   90.00
_cell.angle_gamma   90.00
#
_symmetry.space_group_name_H-M   'P 1'
#
loop_
_entity.id
_entity.type
_entity.pdbx_description
1 polymer ?
#
loop_
_entity_poly.entity_id
_entity_poly.type
_entity_poly.pdbx_seq_one_letter_code
_entity_poly.pdbx_strand_id
1 'polypeptide(L)'
;MNKFSEHLIAYFSRTLAMIKATKIISYTCPIAFTLSLTVLPIVVQAAAYQTYVIHTYGGESLLPAVRQELSSSRDGGTVSTYQDKLVLHTTAANYQKVQQLLSQIDGQPQALTVAVRVGNSRQSQGNIQQGRVVISNHGIQGTGVINQSNSQQQSNNLYQVQTLSGSAASISTGMLYSLNQSYIANSYLGYPNYPNVHRPSGQMIIQQQVLLPTTQGIAVTPRLLPNGQVEVQLSQVEEQLVRANPSYNNYGYNNSVQGQRLNSTIVVPRGQWVNIGQISQNNQSKNSGYGSNRTLNSSNSVPISLLVQ
;
A
#
# COMPACT_ATOMS: atom_id res chain seq x y z
N MET A 1 -19.54 -52.11 -7.83
CA MET A 1 -19.67 -52.28 -9.29
C MET A 1 -18.69 -51.32 -9.94
N ASN A 2 -17.53 -51.84 -10.35
CA ASN A 2 -17.21 -52.23 -11.73
C ASN A 2 -16.57 -51.05 -12.48
N LYS A 3 -15.24 -51.06 -12.62
CA LYS A 3 -14.47 -51.76 -13.67
C LYS A 3 -14.49 -50.98 -14.97
N PHE A 4 -13.34 -50.48 -15.38
CA PHE A 4 -12.70 -50.71 -16.69
C PHE A 4 -11.23 -50.29 -16.49
N SER A 5 -10.25 -51.18 -16.27
CA SER A 5 -9.63 -52.16 -17.21
C SER A 5 -9.29 -51.50 -18.55
N GLU A 6 -8.15 -51.68 -19.21
CA GLU A 6 -6.94 -52.49 -19.04
C GLU A 6 -6.01 -52.01 -20.19
N HIS A 7 -4.71 -52.26 -20.06
CA HIS A 7 -3.77 -52.75 -21.09
C HIS A 7 -2.35 -52.20 -20.82
N LEU A 8 -1.25 -52.94 -20.89
CA LEU A 8 -0.96 -54.38 -20.84
C LEU A 8 0.60 -54.45 -20.81
N ILE A 9 1.17 -55.20 -19.86
CA ILE A 9 2.32 -56.14 -20.00
C ILE A 9 3.64 -55.59 -20.59
N ALA A 10 4.68 -55.41 -19.76
CA ALA A 10 5.72 -56.38 -19.34
C ALA A 10 6.82 -56.66 -20.38
N TYR A 11 8.09 -56.58 -19.97
CA TYR A 11 8.94 -57.77 -19.76
C TYR A 11 10.33 -57.37 -19.22
N PHE A 12 10.77 -58.12 -18.21
CA PHE A 12 12.14 -58.22 -17.72
C PHE A 12 13.08 -58.76 -18.81
N SER A 13 14.37 -58.39 -18.77
CA SER A 13 15.45 -59.32 -19.12
C SER A 13 16.78 -58.90 -18.49
N ARG A 14 17.23 -59.73 -17.55
CA ARG A 14 18.62 -59.83 -17.08
C ARG A 14 19.48 -60.45 -18.18
N THR A 15 20.68 -59.93 -18.40
CA THR A 15 21.74 -60.65 -19.13
C THR A 15 22.95 -60.81 -18.23
N LEU A 16 23.13 -62.03 -17.73
CA LEU A 16 24.40 -62.57 -17.27
C LEU A 16 25.10 -63.17 -18.50
N ALA A 17 26.31 -62.72 -18.82
CA ALA A 17 27.19 -63.42 -19.74
C ALA A 17 28.37 -63.98 -18.93
N MET A 18 28.32 -65.29 -18.70
CA MET A 18 29.45 -66.11 -18.24
C MET A 18 30.53 -66.15 -19.31
N ILE A 19 31.78 -65.89 -18.92
CA ILE A 19 32.97 -66.11 -19.75
C ILE A 19 33.30 -67.60 -19.70
N LYS A 20 33.09 -68.31 -20.81
CA LYS A 20 33.61 -69.67 -21.02
C LYS A 20 35.09 -69.60 -21.37
N ALA A 21 35.90 -70.31 -20.60
CA ALA A 21 37.28 -70.63 -20.95
C ALA A 21 37.30 -71.79 -21.95
N THR A 22 37.98 -71.60 -23.08
CA THR A 22 38.41 -72.70 -23.96
C THR A 22 39.85 -72.48 -24.37
N LYS A 23 40.67 -73.49 -24.11
CA LYS A 23 42.13 -73.55 -24.28
C LYS A 23 42.47 -73.92 -25.72
N ILE A 24 43.36 -73.18 -26.39
CA ILE A 24 44.10 -73.64 -27.58
C ILE A 24 45.58 -73.29 -27.38
N ILE A 25 46.45 -74.24 -27.69
CA ILE A 25 47.91 -74.24 -27.44
C ILE A 25 48.65 -73.85 -28.73
N SER A 26 49.79 -73.14 -28.57
CA SER A 26 50.98 -73.05 -29.45
C SER A 26 50.90 -72.07 -30.65
N TYR A 27 51.90 -71.27 -31.05
CA TYR A 27 53.35 -71.11 -30.80
C TYR A 27 53.78 -69.64 -31.09
N THR A 28 55.03 -69.29 -30.72
CA THR A 28 55.89 -68.14 -31.14
C THR A 28 55.89 -66.82 -30.33
N CYS A 29 57.13 -66.33 -30.15
CA CYS A 29 57.70 -65.33 -29.22
C CYS A 29 57.72 -63.90 -29.84
N PRO A 30 58.24 -62.86 -29.17
CA PRO A 30 57.60 -61.99 -28.18
C PRO A 30 57.45 -60.52 -28.68
N ILE A 31 56.68 -59.69 -27.97
CA ILE A 31 56.92 -58.25 -27.63
C ILE A 31 55.69 -57.85 -26.80
N ALA A 32 55.84 -57.80 -25.48
CA ALA A 32 54.78 -57.37 -24.58
C ALA A 32 55.08 -55.94 -24.11
N PHE A 33 54.34 -54.97 -24.68
CA PHE A 33 54.16 -53.65 -24.09
C PHE A 33 53.29 -53.81 -22.84
N THR A 34 53.84 -53.55 -21.67
CA THR A 34 53.11 -53.50 -20.40
C THR A 34 52.30 -52.20 -20.32
N LEU A 35 51.04 -52.23 -20.73
CA LEU A 35 50.08 -51.16 -20.47
C LEU A 35 49.47 -51.38 -19.07
N SER A 36 50.04 -50.75 -18.04
CA SER A 36 49.51 -50.82 -16.68
C SER A 36 48.22 -49.99 -16.58
N LEU A 37 47.07 -50.66 -16.62
CA LEU A 37 45.77 -50.06 -16.36
C LEU A 37 45.58 -49.91 -14.84
N THR A 38 45.99 -48.78 -14.27
CA THR A 38 45.71 -48.45 -12.86
C THR A 38 44.23 -48.11 -12.71
N VAL A 39 43.44 -49.07 -12.25
CA VAL A 39 42.06 -48.86 -11.81
C VAL A 39 42.13 -48.09 -10.48
N LEU A 40 41.93 -46.77 -10.54
CA LEU A 40 41.70 -45.94 -9.35
C LEU A 40 40.33 -46.33 -8.76
N PRO A 41 40.25 -46.78 -7.49
CA PRO A 41 38.97 -47.01 -6.84
C PRO A 41 38.26 -45.67 -6.67
N ILE A 42 37.11 -45.51 -7.32
CA ILE A 42 36.18 -44.42 -7.04
C ILE A 42 35.55 -44.72 -5.67
N VAL A 43 36.14 -44.19 -4.61
CA VAL A 43 35.50 -44.15 -3.30
C VAL A 43 34.38 -43.12 -3.35
N VAL A 44 33.15 -43.62 -3.52
CA VAL A 44 31.94 -42.84 -3.26
C VAL A 44 31.84 -42.67 -1.75
N GLN A 45 32.37 -41.57 -1.22
CA GLN A 45 32.09 -41.17 0.16
C GLN A 45 30.63 -40.75 0.25
N ALA A 46 29.81 -41.59 0.91
CA ALA A 46 28.46 -41.22 1.29
C ALA A 46 28.55 -39.99 2.22
N ALA A 47 27.93 -38.88 1.79
CA ALA A 47 27.92 -37.67 2.60
C ALA A 47 27.13 -37.93 3.90
N ALA A 48 27.76 -37.66 5.05
CA ALA A 48 27.13 -37.89 6.34
C ALA A 48 26.04 -36.84 6.58
N TYR A 49 24.79 -37.32 6.72
CA TYR A 49 23.65 -36.49 7.05
C TYR A 49 23.53 -36.30 8.55
N GLN A 50 23.31 -35.05 8.96
CA GLN A 50 23.13 -34.66 10.36
C GLN A 50 21.95 -33.71 10.50
N THR A 51 21.39 -33.68 11.70
CA THR A 51 20.31 -32.76 12.04
C THR A 51 20.87 -31.52 12.71
N TYR A 52 20.58 -30.35 12.15
CA TYR A 52 20.99 -29.05 12.66
C TYR A 52 19.76 -28.24 13.08
N VAL A 53 19.91 -27.48 14.16
CA VAL A 53 18.84 -26.62 14.69
C VAL A 53 19.36 -25.19 14.75
N ILE A 54 18.73 -24.29 14.00
CA ILE A 54 19.13 -22.89 13.88
C ILE A 54 17.98 -22.02 14.41
N HIS A 55 18.27 -21.10 15.33
CA HIS A 55 17.28 -20.10 15.73
C HIS A 55 17.05 -19.09 14.60
N THR A 56 15.81 -18.67 14.40
CA THR A 56 15.43 -17.76 13.33
C THR A 56 14.42 -16.70 13.79
N TYR A 57 14.48 -15.51 13.19
CA TYR A 57 13.46 -14.47 13.37
C TYR A 57 12.38 -14.55 12.28
N GLY A 58 12.72 -15.06 11.10
CA GLY A 58 11.79 -15.21 9.97
C GLY A 58 10.91 -16.45 10.03
N GLY A 59 11.27 -17.48 10.81
CA GLY A 59 10.44 -18.66 11.04
C GLY A 59 10.05 -19.37 9.73
N GLU A 60 8.75 -19.59 9.51
CA GLU A 60 8.21 -20.25 8.31
C GLU A 60 8.44 -19.50 7.01
N SER A 61 8.57 -18.18 7.05
CA SER A 61 8.80 -17.36 5.85
C SER A 61 10.12 -17.70 5.14
N LEU A 62 11.08 -18.30 5.85
CA LEU A 62 12.38 -18.68 5.31
C LEU A 62 12.38 -20.05 4.63
N LEU A 63 11.35 -20.88 4.85
CA LEU A 63 11.29 -22.25 4.32
C LEU A 63 11.48 -22.31 2.79
N PRO A 64 10.81 -21.47 1.96
CA PRO A 64 10.98 -21.54 0.52
C PRO A 64 12.43 -21.27 0.08
N ALA A 65 13.08 -20.26 0.67
CA ALA A 65 14.45 -19.89 0.33
C ALA A 65 15.45 -20.99 0.75
N VAL A 66 15.31 -21.52 1.96
CA VAL A 66 16.18 -22.59 2.46
C VAL A 66 15.95 -23.90 1.69
N ARG A 67 14.70 -24.24 1.36
CA ARG A 67 14.37 -25.40 0.51
C ARG A 67 15.00 -25.29 -0.87
N GLN A 68 14.97 -24.12 -1.48
CA GLN A 68 15.58 -23.90 -2.79
C GLN A 68 17.09 -24.11 -2.73
N GLU A 69 17.77 -23.59 -1.70
CA GLU A 69 19.22 -23.76 -1.51
C GLU A 69 19.61 -25.24 -1.31
N LEU A 70 18.82 -25.96 -0.50
CA LEU A 70 19.03 -27.40 -0.28
C LEU A 70 18.76 -28.23 -1.53
N SER A 71 17.71 -27.89 -2.30
CA SER A 71 17.35 -28.60 -3.53
C SER A 71 18.33 -28.36 -4.67
N SER A 72 19.02 -27.21 -4.66
CA SER A 72 20.03 -26.86 -5.66
C SER A 72 21.38 -27.53 -5.41
N SER A 73 21.57 -28.12 -4.22
CA SER A 73 22.81 -28.82 -3.84
C SER A 73 22.73 -30.31 -4.20
N ARG A 74 23.84 -30.85 -4.73
CA ARG A 74 23.94 -32.27 -5.14
C ARG A 74 23.52 -33.25 -4.05
N ASP A 75 23.85 -32.92 -2.81
CA ASP A 75 23.58 -33.80 -1.68
C ASP A 75 22.16 -33.66 -1.15
N GLY A 76 21.39 -32.62 -1.50
CA GLY A 76 20.01 -32.41 -1.03
C GLY A 76 19.86 -32.08 0.46
N GLY A 77 18.62 -32.17 0.96
CA GLY A 77 18.29 -32.01 2.38
C GLY A 77 16.82 -31.71 2.61
N THR A 78 16.38 -31.85 3.86
CA THR A 78 15.04 -31.43 4.29
C THR A 78 15.13 -30.33 5.33
N VAL A 79 14.11 -29.47 5.37
CA VAL A 79 13.98 -28.40 6.35
C VAL A 79 12.53 -28.32 6.84
N SER A 80 12.40 -28.15 8.14
CA SER A 80 11.14 -27.93 8.84
C SER A 80 11.30 -26.83 9.89
N THR A 81 10.20 -26.32 10.40
CA THR A 81 10.15 -25.25 11.40
C THR A 81 9.56 -25.79 12.70
N TYR A 82 10.16 -25.41 13.83
CA TYR A 82 9.65 -25.75 15.15
C TYR A 82 10.03 -24.66 16.15
N GLN A 83 9.05 -23.95 16.73
CA GLN A 83 9.25 -22.94 17.78
C GLN A 83 10.39 -21.94 17.47
N ASP A 84 10.24 -21.18 16.39
CA ASP A 84 11.23 -20.17 15.94
C ASP A 84 12.63 -20.76 15.68
N LYS A 85 12.67 -22.03 15.30
CA LYS A 85 13.88 -22.73 14.87
C LYS A 85 13.64 -23.41 13.54
N LEU A 86 14.66 -23.39 12.69
CA LEU A 86 14.77 -24.24 11.53
C LEU A 86 15.46 -25.54 11.94
N VAL A 87 14.80 -26.66 11.66
CA VAL A 87 15.35 -28.01 11.84
C VAL A 87 15.70 -28.53 10.45
N LEU A 88 17.00 -28.66 10.19
CA LEU A 88 17.56 -29.10 8.93
C LEU A 88 18.10 -30.52 9.06
N HIS A 89 17.85 -31.36 8.07
CA HIS A 89 18.50 -32.65 7.92
C HIS A 89 19.30 -32.65 6.61
N THR A 90 20.60 -32.42 6.70
CA THR A 90 21.48 -32.22 5.52
C THR A 90 22.96 -32.50 5.85
N THR A 91 23.84 -32.32 4.88
CA THR A 91 25.30 -32.48 5.02
C THR A 91 25.95 -31.22 5.61
N ALA A 92 27.13 -31.35 6.20
CA ALA A 92 27.85 -30.20 6.78
C ALA A 92 28.16 -29.09 5.76
N ALA A 93 28.44 -29.45 4.50
CA ALA A 93 28.69 -28.49 3.43
C ALA A 93 27.43 -27.67 3.09
N ASN A 94 26.26 -28.31 3.01
CA ASN A 94 25.00 -27.62 2.75
C ASN A 94 24.57 -26.77 3.94
N TYR A 95 24.82 -27.23 5.17
CA TYR A 95 24.58 -26.44 6.37
C TYR A 95 25.35 -25.10 6.34
N GLN A 96 26.63 -25.10 5.93
CA GLN A 96 27.41 -23.87 5.81
C GLN A 96 26.81 -22.89 4.78
N LYS A 97 26.31 -23.39 3.65
CA LYS A 97 25.62 -22.54 2.66
C LYS A 97 24.33 -21.95 3.21
N VAL A 98 23.53 -22.76 3.93
CA VAL A 98 22.32 -22.26 4.59
C VAL A 98 22.66 -21.21 5.64
N GLN A 99 23.71 -21.39 6.44
CA GLN A 99 24.15 -20.37 7.40
C GLN A 99 24.55 -19.06 6.70
N GLN A 100 25.26 -19.14 5.57
CA GLN A 100 25.60 -17.97 4.76
C GLN A 100 24.35 -17.26 4.23
N LEU A 101 23.36 -18.02 3.73
CA LEU A 101 22.08 -17.47 3.29
C LEU A 101 21.35 -16.77 4.45
N LEU A 102 21.19 -17.44 5.60
CA LEU A 102 20.51 -16.90 6.77
C LEU A 102 21.18 -15.64 7.31
N SER A 103 22.52 -15.53 7.24
CA SER A 103 23.23 -14.31 7.63
C SER A 103 22.83 -13.07 6.81
N GLN A 104 22.27 -13.27 5.61
CA GLN A 104 21.84 -12.19 4.72
C GLN A 104 20.34 -11.87 4.85
N ILE A 105 19.50 -12.86 5.19
CA ILE A 105 18.05 -12.73 5.14
C ILE A 105 17.36 -12.79 6.51
N ASP A 106 18.02 -13.34 7.53
CA ASP A 106 17.45 -13.60 8.86
C ASP A 106 18.13 -12.72 9.92
N GLY A 107 18.07 -11.41 9.70
CA GLY A 107 18.57 -10.41 10.64
C GLY A 107 17.59 -10.14 11.79
N GLN A 108 18.11 -9.68 12.92
CA GLN A 108 17.28 -9.25 14.05
C GLN A 108 16.35 -8.09 13.60
N PRO A 109 15.02 -8.21 13.76
CA PRO A 109 14.09 -7.15 13.42
C PRO A 109 14.39 -5.88 14.21
N GLN A 110 14.54 -4.76 13.51
CA GLN A 110 14.75 -3.46 14.15
C GLN A 110 13.42 -2.74 14.31
N ALA A 111 13.15 -2.22 15.51
CA ALA A 111 12.02 -1.35 15.75
C ALA A 111 12.27 0.01 15.08
N LEU A 112 11.28 0.47 14.33
CA LEU A 112 11.27 1.76 13.64
C LEU A 112 10.03 2.54 14.08
N THR A 113 10.25 3.79 14.48
CA THR A 113 9.18 4.73 14.79
C THR A 113 8.98 5.65 13.61
N VAL A 114 7.78 5.65 13.05
CA VAL A 114 7.42 6.47 11.90
C VAL A 114 6.49 7.58 12.36
N ALA A 115 6.89 8.83 12.13
CA ALA A 115 6.11 10.01 12.46
C ALA A 115 5.79 10.80 11.18
N VAL A 116 4.52 11.08 10.96
CA VAL A 116 4.00 11.81 9.80
C VAL A 116 3.33 13.08 10.28
N ARG A 117 3.76 14.23 9.76
CA ARG A 117 3.12 15.53 9.97
C ARG A 117 2.30 15.88 8.74
N VAL A 118 1.04 16.21 8.95
CA VAL A 118 0.12 16.71 7.92
C VAL A 118 -0.30 18.12 8.32
N GLY A 119 0.25 19.11 7.64
CA GLY A 119 -0.13 20.51 7.80
C GLY A 119 -1.32 20.85 6.91
N ASN A 120 -2.09 21.88 7.28
CA ASN A 120 -3.13 22.47 6.44
C ASN A 120 -3.12 23.98 6.67
N SER A 121 -2.84 24.74 5.62
CA SER A 121 -2.78 26.20 5.63
C SER A 121 -3.74 26.74 4.59
N ARG A 122 -4.85 27.33 5.06
CA ARG A 122 -5.88 27.97 4.23
C ARG A 122 -5.82 29.47 4.41
N GLN A 123 -5.69 30.20 3.31
CA GLN A 123 -5.79 31.65 3.29
C GLN A 123 -6.87 32.05 2.28
N SER A 124 -7.79 32.90 2.70
CA SER A 124 -8.82 33.46 1.83
C SER A 124 -8.89 34.97 1.97
N GLN A 125 -8.81 35.66 0.84
CA GLN A 125 -8.94 37.09 0.71
C GLN A 125 -10.10 37.43 -0.22
N GLY A 126 -11.03 38.22 0.28
CA GLY A 126 -12.17 38.74 -0.48
C GLY A 126 -12.12 40.25 -0.58
N ASN A 127 -12.33 40.76 -1.79
CA ASN A 127 -12.49 42.19 -2.05
C ASN A 127 -13.79 42.41 -2.82
N ILE A 128 -14.66 43.25 -2.27
CA ILE A 128 -15.96 43.60 -2.85
C ILE A 128 -15.97 45.11 -3.01
N GLN A 129 -16.11 45.56 -4.26
CA GLN A 129 -16.27 46.96 -4.62
C GLN A 129 -17.67 47.12 -5.21
N GLN A 130 -18.55 47.84 -4.51
CA GLN A 130 -19.90 48.15 -4.97
C GLN A 130 -20.01 49.66 -5.20
N GLY A 131 -20.47 50.06 -6.36
CA GLY A 131 -20.64 51.46 -6.73
C GLY A 131 -21.96 51.65 -7.47
N ARG A 132 -22.76 52.61 -7.02
CA ARG A 132 -23.98 53.04 -7.70
C ARG A 132 -23.85 54.51 -8.05
N VAL A 133 -24.05 54.81 -9.34
CA VAL A 133 -24.16 56.17 -9.85
C VAL A 133 -25.61 56.35 -10.27
N VAL A 134 -26.31 57.30 -9.64
CA VAL A 134 -27.67 57.70 -10.02
C VAL A 134 -27.58 59.03 -10.74
N ILE A 135 -27.97 59.04 -12.01
CA ILE A 135 -28.08 60.25 -12.82
C ILE A 135 -29.55 60.66 -12.81
N SER A 136 -29.83 61.86 -12.29
CA SER A 136 -31.18 62.40 -12.24
C SER A 136 -31.19 63.85 -12.75
N ASN A 137 -32.38 64.37 -13.01
CA ASN A 137 -32.64 65.73 -13.50
C ASN A 137 -32.12 66.81 -12.52
N HIS A 138 -31.80 66.43 -11.29
CA HIS A 138 -31.33 67.29 -10.19
C HIS A 138 -29.83 67.11 -9.88
N GLY A 139 -29.08 66.37 -10.71
CA GLY A 139 -27.64 66.17 -10.58
C GLY A 139 -27.20 64.70 -10.54
N ILE A 140 -25.89 64.51 -10.42
CA ILE A 140 -25.22 63.20 -10.37
C ILE A 140 -24.89 62.89 -8.90
N GLN A 141 -25.37 61.76 -8.39
CA GLN A 141 -25.06 61.29 -7.04
C GLN A 141 -24.43 59.90 -7.12
N GLY A 142 -23.24 59.75 -6.51
CA GLY A 142 -22.48 58.51 -6.49
C GLY A 142 -22.26 58.02 -5.05
N THR A 143 -22.55 56.75 -4.79
CA THR A 143 -22.24 56.10 -3.51
C THR A 143 -21.49 54.81 -3.76
N GLY A 144 -20.38 54.60 -3.04
CA GLY A 144 -19.56 53.40 -3.15
C GLY A 144 -19.23 52.80 -1.79
N VAL A 145 -19.15 51.47 -1.73
CA VAL A 145 -18.75 50.71 -0.55
C VAL A 145 -17.66 49.71 -0.96
N ILE A 146 -16.55 49.71 -0.21
CA ILE A 146 -15.46 48.75 -0.37
C ILE A 146 -15.42 47.88 0.89
N ASN A 147 -15.54 46.57 0.73
CA ASN A 147 -15.43 45.61 1.82
C ASN A 147 -14.29 44.64 1.53
N GLN A 148 -13.35 44.55 2.47
CA GLN A 148 -12.22 43.61 2.42
C GLN A 148 -12.32 42.63 3.58
N SER A 149 -12.21 41.33 3.30
CA SER A 149 -12.20 40.27 4.31
C SER A 149 -10.96 39.39 4.12
N ASN A 150 -10.26 39.08 5.21
CA ASN A 150 -9.12 38.16 5.20
C ASN A 150 -9.35 37.08 6.28
N SER A 151 -9.12 35.82 5.93
CA SER A 151 -9.24 34.67 6.83
C SER A 151 -8.04 33.75 6.63
N GLN A 152 -7.37 33.40 7.73
CA GLN A 152 -6.25 32.46 7.74
C GLN A 152 -6.53 31.36 8.76
N GLN A 153 -6.40 30.10 8.35
CA GLN A 153 -6.55 28.94 9.19
C GLN A 153 -5.34 28.03 9.01
N GLN A 154 -4.69 27.65 10.11
CA GLN A 154 -3.56 26.72 10.10
C GLN A 154 -3.82 25.57 11.08
N SER A 155 -3.61 24.33 10.62
CA SER A 155 -3.68 23.11 11.44
C SER A 155 -2.45 22.26 11.18
N ASN A 156 -2.00 21.52 12.20
CA ASN A 156 -0.90 20.58 12.11
C ASN A 156 -1.28 19.29 12.85
N ASN A 157 -1.46 18.20 12.11
CA ASN A 157 -1.74 16.89 12.66
C ASN A 157 -0.45 16.07 12.68
N LEU A 158 -0.17 15.37 13.80
CA LEU A 158 0.97 14.48 13.94
C LEU A 158 0.46 13.07 14.21
N TYR A 159 0.83 12.14 13.32
CA TYR A 159 0.56 10.72 13.48
C TYR A 159 1.86 9.98 13.73
N GLN A 160 1.90 9.11 14.73
CA GLN A 160 3.09 8.36 15.10
C GLN A 160 2.75 6.91 15.36
N VAL A 161 3.52 6.00 14.76
CA VAL A 161 3.40 4.55 14.98
C VAL A 161 4.79 3.93 15.15
N GLN A 162 4.85 2.84 15.90
CA GLN A 162 6.05 2.03 16.06
C GLN A 162 5.80 0.64 15.49
N THR A 163 6.73 0.15 14.69
CA THR A 163 6.64 -1.16 14.04
C THR A 163 8.02 -1.77 13.86
N LEU A 164 8.08 -3.03 13.44
CA LEU A 164 9.33 -3.66 13.03
C LEU A 164 9.62 -3.36 11.56
N SER A 165 10.90 -3.28 11.20
CA SER A 165 11.32 -3.15 9.80
C SER A 165 10.72 -4.28 8.94
N GLY A 166 10.01 -3.92 7.88
CA GLY A 166 9.29 -4.82 6.99
C GLY A 166 7.84 -5.11 7.41
N SER A 167 7.40 -4.65 8.59
CA SER A 167 6.04 -4.88 9.09
C SER A 167 5.16 -3.63 8.97
N ALA A 168 3.92 -3.82 8.54
CA ALA A 168 2.95 -2.75 8.42
C ALA A 168 2.42 -2.29 9.79
N ALA A 169 2.20 -0.99 9.95
CA ALA A 169 1.49 -0.41 11.09
C ALA A 169 0.58 0.72 10.62
N SER A 170 -0.52 0.93 11.33
CA SER A 170 -1.48 1.98 10.99
C SER A 170 -2.12 2.58 12.24
N ILE A 171 -2.53 3.83 12.12
CA ILE A 171 -3.31 4.55 13.13
C ILE A 171 -4.34 5.41 12.40
N SER A 172 -5.59 5.34 12.83
CA SER A 172 -6.65 6.17 12.29
C SER A 172 -7.68 6.56 13.34
N THR A 173 -8.27 7.73 13.13
CA THR A 173 -9.38 8.26 13.91
C THR A 173 -10.56 8.47 12.97
N GLY A 174 -11.70 7.87 13.32
CA GLY A 174 -12.95 8.02 12.58
C GLY A 174 -13.97 8.84 13.37
N MET A 175 -14.72 9.71 12.69
CA MET A 175 -15.89 10.37 13.25
C MET A 175 -17.13 10.05 12.41
N LEU A 176 -18.25 9.77 13.08
CA LEU A 176 -19.57 9.55 12.47
C LEU A 176 -20.44 10.78 12.70
N TYR A 177 -20.81 11.48 11.64
CA TYR A 177 -21.72 12.61 11.70
C TYR A 177 -23.15 12.17 11.45
N SER A 178 -24.04 12.54 12.37
CA SER A 178 -25.48 12.43 12.16
C SER A 178 -26.02 13.68 11.49
N LEU A 179 -26.51 13.54 10.26
CA LEU A 179 -27.03 14.63 9.45
C LEU A 179 -28.52 14.46 9.23
N ASN A 180 -29.29 15.51 9.53
CA ASN A 180 -30.71 15.56 9.21
C ASN A 180 -30.88 16.11 7.80
N GLN A 181 -31.49 15.33 6.92
CA GLN A 181 -31.82 15.71 5.56
C GLN A 181 -33.33 15.84 5.44
N SER A 182 -33.80 17.04 5.09
CA SER A 182 -35.21 17.30 4.81
C SER A 182 -35.43 17.39 3.30
N TYR A 183 -36.25 16.50 2.75
CA TYR A 183 -36.66 16.53 1.35
C TYR A 183 -38.11 17.01 1.24
N ILE A 184 -38.36 17.97 0.34
CA ILE A 184 -39.70 18.46 0.04
C ILE A 184 -40.21 17.70 -1.20
N ALA A 185 -41.19 16.82 -1.00
CA ALA A 185 -41.91 16.18 -2.08
C ALA A 185 -43.16 17.01 -2.38
N ASN A 186 -43.17 17.68 -3.54
CA ASN A 186 -44.35 18.40 -4.02
C ASN A 186 -45.26 17.44 -4.79
N SER A 187 -46.48 17.22 -4.30
CA SER A 187 -47.52 16.56 -5.09
C SER A 187 -48.30 17.61 -5.87
N TYR A 188 -48.27 17.51 -7.20
CA TYR A 188 -49.11 18.33 -8.07
C TYR A 188 -50.34 17.52 -8.47
N LEU A 189 -51.53 17.99 -8.08
CA LEU A 189 -52.77 17.48 -8.66
C LEU A 189 -53.00 18.19 -9.99
N GLY A 190 -52.84 17.46 -11.09
CA GLY A 190 -53.22 17.93 -12.42
C GLY A 190 -54.73 17.80 -12.61
N TYR A 191 -55.39 18.88 -13.03
CA TYR A 191 -56.76 18.80 -13.52
C TYR A 191 -56.74 18.32 -14.98
N PRO A 192 -57.51 17.28 -15.37
CA PRO A 192 -57.49 16.74 -16.73
C PRO A 192 -57.79 17.76 -17.84
N ASN A 193 -58.52 18.83 -17.53
CA ASN A 193 -58.97 19.84 -18.49
C ASN A 193 -58.18 21.16 -18.49
N TYR A 194 -57.16 21.32 -17.62
CA TYR A 194 -56.35 22.54 -17.55
C TYR A 194 -54.87 22.20 -17.33
N PRO A 195 -54.12 21.84 -18.40
CA PRO A 195 -52.74 21.36 -18.31
C PRO A 195 -51.73 22.38 -17.78
N ASN A 196 -52.12 23.65 -17.65
CA ASN A 196 -51.25 24.74 -17.21
C ASN A 196 -51.52 25.21 -15.76
N VAL A 197 -52.50 24.63 -15.05
CA VAL A 197 -52.87 25.05 -13.70
C VAL A 197 -52.53 23.94 -12.70
N HIS A 198 -51.29 23.96 -12.20
CA HIS A 198 -50.84 23.09 -11.12
C HIS A 198 -51.08 23.82 -9.80
N ARG A 199 -52.12 23.43 -9.04
CA ARG A 199 -52.25 23.89 -7.65
C ARG A 199 -51.41 22.95 -6.76
N PRO A 200 -50.50 23.48 -5.93
CA PRO A 200 -49.77 22.64 -4.97
C PRO A 200 -50.79 22.00 -4.03
N SER A 201 -50.89 20.67 -4.07
CA SER A 201 -51.95 19.91 -3.39
C SER A 201 -51.58 19.46 -1.97
N GLY A 202 -50.33 19.64 -1.59
CA GLY A 202 -49.79 19.28 -0.29
C GLY A 202 -48.28 19.34 -0.36
N GLN A 203 -47.67 19.82 0.71
CA GLN A 203 -46.22 19.81 0.87
C GLN A 203 -45.87 18.72 1.88
N MET A 204 -45.21 17.67 1.42
CA MET A 204 -44.66 16.66 2.32
C MET A 204 -43.20 17.00 2.63
N ILE A 205 -42.88 17.13 3.91
CA ILE A 205 -41.50 17.28 4.39
C ILE A 205 -41.06 15.93 4.96
N ILE A 206 -40.21 15.23 4.22
CA ILE A 206 -39.61 13.97 4.67
C ILE A 206 -38.32 14.32 5.39
N GLN A 207 -38.20 13.94 6.66
CA GLN A 207 -36.96 14.07 7.43
C GLN A 207 -36.30 12.71 7.53
N GLN A 208 -35.06 12.60 7.05
CA GLN A 208 -34.24 11.40 7.15
C GLN A 208 -32.94 11.72 7.89
N GLN A 209 -32.51 10.80 8.74
CA GLN A 209 -31.20 10.84 9.36
C GLN A 209 -30.21 10.04 8.51
N VAL A 210 -29.12 10.67 8.10
CA VAL A 210 -28.02 10.05 7.35
C VAL A 210 -26.76 10.08 8.21
N LEU A 211 -26.10 8.93 8.34
CA LEU A 211 -24.81 8.82 9.01
C LEU A 211 -23.69 8.96 7.98
N LEU A 212 -22.80 9.92 8.20
CA LEU A 212 -21.69 10.22 7.30
C LEU A 212 -20.35 10.06 8.03
N PRO A 213 -19.56 9.00 7.74
CA PRO A 213 -18.26 8.80 8.37
C PRO A 213 -17.20 9.71 7.73
N THR A 214 -16.18 10.04 8.52
CA THR A 214 -14.94 10.68 8.08
C THR A 214 -13.77 9.97 8.74
N THR A 215 -12.70 9.74 7.99
CA THR A 215 -11.49 9.06 8.48
C THR A 215 -10.26 9.94 8.33
N GLN A 216 -9.42 9.96 9.35
CA GLN A 216 -8.11 10.63 9.34
C GLN A 216 -7.06 9.67 9.88
N GLY A 217 -5.88 9.60 9.28
CA GLY A 217 -4.83 8.69 9.74
C GLY A 217 -3.78 8.34 8.72
N ILE A 218 -2.92 7.39 9.10
CA ILE A 218 -1.82 6.87 8.30
C ILE A 218 -1.74 5.34 8.37
N ALA A 219 -1.20 4.74 7.32
CA ALA A 219 -0.70 3.38 7.28
C ALA A 219 0.69 3.39 6.68
N VAL A 220 1.64 2.70 7.31
CA VAL A 220 3.04 2.69 6.92
C VAL A 220 3.63 1.30 6.94
N THR A 221 4.55 1.04 6.01
CA THR A 221 5.40 -0.15 6.01
C THR A 221 6.85 0.33 5.83
N PRO A 222 7.59 0.57 6.93
CA PRO A 222 8.98 0.99 6.86
C PRO A 222 9.89 -0.22 6.67
N ARG A 223 10.97 -0.08 5.90
CA ARG A 223 11.98 -1.10 5.66
C ARG A 223 13.37 -0.47 5.75
N LEU A 224 14.18 -0.95 6.69
CA LEU A 224 15.57 -0.56 6.80
C LEU A 224 16.38 -1.13 5.63
N LEU A 225 17.16 -0.27 4.98
CA LEU A 225 18.03 -0.63 3.88
C LEU A 225 19.47 -0.86 4.39
N PRO A 226 20.30 -1.63 3.66
CA PRO A 226 21.69 -1.90 4.05
C PRO A 226 22.56 -0.65 4.20
N ASN A 227 22.20 0.45 3.52
CA ASN A 227 22.89 1.74 3.61
C ASN A 227 22.48 2.59 4.83
N GLY A 228 21.60 2.09 5.69
CA GLY A 228 21.10 2.77 6.89
C GLY A 228 19.93 3.73 6.66
N GLN A 229 19.48 3.91 5.41
CA GLN A 229 18.25 4.64 5.09
C GLN A 229 17.02 3.77 5.30
N VAL A 230 15.84 4.39 5.34
CA VAL A 230 14.57 3.68 5.48
C VAL A 230 13.70 3.96 4.27
N GLU A 231 13.32 2.89 3.56
CA GLU A 231 12.22 2.94 2.60
C GLU A 231 10.90 2.91 3.37
N VAL A 232 9.99 3.83 3.10
CA VAL A 232 8.68 3.90 3.73
C VAL A 232 7.63 3.91 2.65
N GLN A 233 6.78 2.89 2.66
CA GLN A 233 5.48 2.93 1.98
C GLN A 233 4.50 3.61 2.92
N LEU A 234 3.90 4.71 2.48
CA LEU A 234 2.98 5.54 3.26
C LEU A 234 1.66 5.67 2.51
N SER A 235 0.56 5.39 3.21
CA SER A 235 -0.79 5.81 2.86
C SER A 235 -1.30 6.76 3.93
N GLN A 236 -1.83 7.91 3.53
CA GLN A 236 -2.38 8.93 4.42
C GLN A 236 -3.76 9.33 3.91
N VAL A 237 -4.70 9.50 4.86
CA VAL A 237 -6.05 9.99 4.59
C VAL A 237 -6.40 11.10 5.58
N GLU A 238 -7.03 12.16 5.10
CA GLU A 238 -7.56 13.25 5.90
C GLU A 238 -8.93 13.63 5.34
N GLU A 239 -10.00 13.19 5.99
CA GLU A 239 -11.38 13.52 5.62
C GLU A 239 -12.00 14.46 6.63
N GLN A 240 -12.72 15.47 6.14
CA GLN A 240 -13.41 16.46 6.94
C GLN A 240 -14.80 16.69 6.40
N LEU A 241 -15.77 16.85 7.31
CA LEU A 241 -17.13 17.24 6.94
C LEU A 241 -17.13 18.72 6.53
N VAL A 242 -17.55 18.97 5.30
CA VAL A 242 -17.85 20.31 4.81
C VAL A 242 -19.36 20.51 4.91
N ARG A 243 -19.75 21.37 5.86
CA ARG A 243 -21.15 21.76 6.03
C ARG A 243 -21.49 22.84 5.00
N ALA A 244 -22.63 22.68 4.32
CA ALA A 244 -23.13 23.71 3.43
C ALA A 244 -23.39 25.01 4.23
N ASN A 245 -22.92 26.14 3.72
CA ASN A 245 -23.22 27.44 4.31
C ASN A 245 -24.70 27.77 4.03
N PRO A 246 -25.52 28.15 5.02
CA PRO A 246 -26.91 28.56 4.80
C PRO A 246 -26.94 29.92 4.09
N SER A 247 -26.72 29.93 2.78
CA SER A 247 -27.03 31.10 1.96
C SER A 247 -28.51 31.10 1.63
N TYR A 248 -29.09 32.29 1.73
CA TYR A 248 -30.51 32.62 1.89
C TYR A 248 -31.48 32.11 0.80
N ASN A 249 -31.04 31.37 -0.21
CA ASN A 249 -31.90 30.86 -1.28
C ASN A 249 -31.21 29.69 -2.01
N ASN A 250 -31.42 28.44 -1.59
CA ASN A 250 -31.73 27.36 -2.53
C ASN A 250 -32.07 26.05 -1.81
N TYR A 251 -33.09 25.38 -2.35
CA TYR A 251 -33.63 24.11 -1.91
C TYR A 251 -32.59 22.98 -2.18
N GLY A 252 -31.73 22.69 -1.21
CA GLY A 252 -30.76 21.58 -1.31
C GLY A 252 -29.61 21.68 -0.31
N TYR A 253 -29.82 21.18 0.90
CA TYR A 253 -28.76 21.06 1.90
C TYR A 253 -27.87 19.86 1.56
N ASN A 254 -26.75 20.09 0.87
CA ASN A 254 -25.78 19.04 0.58
C ASN A 254 -24.55 19.23 1.47
N ASN A 255 -24.54 18.52 2.60
CA ASN A 255 -23.31 18.28 3.35
C ASN A 255 -22.45 17.30 2.57
N SER A 256 -21.15 17.55 2.51
CA SER A 256 -20.21 16.67 1.80
C SER A 256 -19.00 16.34 2.67
N VAL A 257 -18.34 15.22 2.38
CA VAL A 257 -17.01 14.94 2.92
C VAL A 257 -15.99 15.39 1.92
N GLN A 258 -15.07 16.25 2.35
CA GLN A 258 -13.89 16.59 1.58
C GLN A 258 -12.72 15.77 2.12
N GLY A 259 -12.11 14.98 1.24
CA GLY A 259 -10.98 14.12 1.58
C GLY A 259 -9.70 14.53 0.85
N GLN A 260 -8.58 14.36 1.53
CA GLN A 260 -7.23 14.39 0.97
C GLN A 260 -6.59 13.02 1.21
N ARG A 261 -5.90 12.51 0.19
CA ARG A 261 -5.23 11.20 0.27
C ARG A 261 -3.85 11.29 -0.36
N LEU A 262 -2.87 10.66 0.27
CA LEU A 262 -1.52 10.49 -0.26
C LEU A 262 -1.17 9.01 -0.22
N ASN A 263 -0.66 8.47 -1.31
CA ASN A 263 0.01 7.17 -1.34
C ASN A 263 1.39 7.37 -1.95
N SER A 264 2.44 7.01 -1.21
CA SER A 264 3.81 7.27 -1.62
C SER A 264 4.77 6.20 -1.11
N THR A 265 5.82 5.92 -1.88
CA THR A 265 6.95 5.10 -1.47
C THR A 265 8.20 5.94 -1.58
N ILE A 266 8.91 6.14 -0.47
CA ILE A 266 10.03 7.08 -0.38
C ILE A 266 11.16 6.51 0.45
N VAL A 267 12.39 6.90 0.12
CA VAL A 267 13.58 6.58 0.92
C VAL A 267 14.01 7.83 1.69
N VAL A 268 14.09 7.71 3.01
CA VAL A 268 14.45 8.83 3.90
C VAL A 268 15.63 8.47 4.80
N PRO A 269 16.49 9.45 5.15
CA PRO A 269 17.45 9.28 6.23
C PRO A 269 16.74 9.11 7.57
N ARG A 270 17.40 8.40 8.50
CA ARG A 270 16.92 8.27 9.88
C ARG A 270 17.16 9.57 10.66
N GLY A 271 16.25 9.87 11.57
CA GLY A 271 16.37 10.97 12.53
C GLY A 271 16.15 12.38 11.97
N GLN A 272 15.79 12.52 10.69
CA GLN A 272 15.55 13.83 10.06
C GLN A 272 14.13 13.94 9.50
N TRP A 273 13.54 15.12 9.64
CA TRP A 273 12.29 15.45 8.97
C TRP A 273 12.55 15.70 7.49
N VAL A 274 11.81 14.98 6.64
CA VAL A 274 11.84 15.13 5.19
C VAL A 274 10.47 15.58 4.72
N ASN A 275 10.42 16.61 3.86
CA ASN A 275 9.19 16.99 3.17
C ASN A 275 8.95 16.02 2.02
N ILE A 276 7.81 15.34 2.04
CA ILE A 276 7.50 14.26 1.09
C ILE A 276 6.51 14.71 0.02
N GLY A 277 5.91 15.88 0.20
CA GLY A 277 5.00 16.46 -0.76
C GLY A 277 4.11 17.53 -0.15
N GLN A 278 3.34 18.18 -1.02
CA GLN A 278 2.31 19.11 -0.61
C GLN A 278 1.14 19.03 -1.60
N ILE A 279 -0.08 19.19 -1.10
CA ILE A 279 -1.27 19.40 -1.94
C ILE A 279 -1.59 20.89 -1.90
N SER A 280 -1.46 21.59 -3.03
CA SER A 280 -1.81 23.02 -3.14
C SER A 280 -3.04 23.20 -4.05
N GLN A 281 -4.01 23.98 -3.58
CA GLN A 281 -5.20 24.37 -4.33
C GLN A 281 -5.32 25.90 -4.30
N ASN A 282 -5.40 26.50 -5.47
CA ASN A 282 -5.52 27.95 -5.63
C ASN A 282 -6.78 28.24 -6.44
N ASN A 283 -7.76 28.88 -5.81
CA ASN A 283 -8.99 29.31 -6.47
C ASN A 283 -9.01 30.83 -6.55
N GLN A 284 -9.23 31.33 -7.75
CA GLN A 284 -9.48 32.75 -8.02
C GLN A 284 -10.84 32.85 -8.70
N SER A 285 -11.79 33.48 -8.03
CA SER A 285 -13.11 33.77 -8.58
C SER A 285 -13.25 35.28 -8.74
N LYS A 286 -13.53 35.71 -9.97
CA LYS A 286 -13.82 37.11 -10.31
C LYS A 286 -15.24 37.17 -10.82
N ASN A 287 -16.09 37.97 -10.20
CA ASN A 287 -17.45 38.19 -10.65
C ASN A 287 -17.68 39.70 -10.80
N SER A 288 -17.89 40.13 -12.04
CA SER A 288 -18.12 41.52 -12.40
C SER A 288 -19.54 41.67 -12.94
N GLY A 289 -20.33 42.53 -12.32
CA GLY A 289 -21.68 42.89 -12.76
C GLY A 289 -21.85 44.42 -12.79
N TYR A 290 -23.02 44.87 -13.25
CA TYR A 290 -23.31 46.30 -13.33
C TYR A 290 -23.32 46.92 -11.93
N GLY A 291 -22.29 47.71 -11.61
CA GLY A 291 -22.13 48.37 -10.31
C GLY A 291 -21.50 47.52 -9.20
N SER A 292 -21.00 46.31 -9.48
CA SER A 292 -20.26 45.53 -8.47
C SER A 292 -19.13 44.70 -9.07
N ASN A 293 -17.95 44.79 -8.46
CA ASN A 293 -16.81 43.92 -8.74
C ASN A 293 -16.45 43.13 -7.48
N ARG A 294 -16.47 41.80 -7.57
CA ARG A 294 -16.09 40.89 -6.48
C ARG A 294 -14.94 40.03 -6.93
N THR A 295 -13.85 40.08 -6.20
CA THR A 295 -12.71 39.16 -6.35
C THR A 295 -12.55 38.35 -5.07
N LEU A 296 -12.53 37.03 -5.20
CA LEU A 296 -12.27 36.08 -4.13
C LEU A 296 -11.04 35.27 -4.51
N ASN A 297 -9.99 35.36 -3.70
CA ASN A 297 -8.79 34.56 -3.83
C ASN A 297 -8.72 33.62 -2.62
N SER A 298 -8.56 32.32 -2.85
CA SER A 298 -8.28 31.38 -1.77
C SER A 298 -7.15 30.44 -2.15
N SER A 299 -6.17 30.28 -1.27
CA SER A 299 -5.14 29.27 -1.36
C SER A 299 -5.27 28.29 -0.20
N ASN A 300 -5.07 27.01 -0.49
CA ASN A 300 -5.05 25.93 0.49
C ASN A 300 -3.82 25.06 0.22
N SER A 301 -2.91 24.96 1.17
CA SER A 301 -1.71 24.13 1.06
C SER A 301 -1.64 23.12 2.20
N VAL A 302 -1.39 21.86 1.86
CA VAL A 302 -1.32 20.73 2.80
C VAL A 302 0.07 20.11 2.69
N PRO A 303 1.10 20.64 3.38
CA PRO A 303 2.43 20.05 3.38
C PRO A 303 2.45 18.77 4.22
N ILE A 304 3.16 17.76 3.73
CA ILE A 304 3.30 16.47 4.41
C ILE A 304 4.79 16.21 4.65
N SER A 305 5.15 15.88 5.88
CA SER A 305 6.53 15.59 6.26
C SER A 305 6.62 14.28 7.01
N LEU A 306 7.74 13.57 6.84
CA LEU A 306 8.01 12.26 7.42
C LEU A 306 9.29 12.30 8.25
N LEU A 307 9.29 11.60 9.37
CA LEU A 307 10.46 11.29 10.19
C LEU A 307 10.44 9.80 10.52
N VAL A 308 11.60 9.14 10.44
CA VAL A 308 11.78 7.77 10.91
C VAL A 308 12.92 7.69 11.91
N GLN A 309 12.69 7.04 13.04
CA GLN A 309 13.67 6.82 14.10
C GLN A 309 13.91 5.34 14.33
#